data_AF-A0A4Q9NPB5-F1
#
_entry.id   AF-A0A4Q9NPB5-F1
#
_cell.length_a   1.000
_cell.length_b   1.000
_cell.length_c   1.000
_cell.angle_alpha   90.00
_cell.angle_beta   90.00
_cell.angle_gamma   90.00
#
_symmetry.space_group_name_H-M   'P 1'
#
loop_
_entity.id
_entity.type
_entity.pdbx_description
1 polymer ?
#
loop_
_entity_poly.entity_id
_entity_poly.type
_entity_poly.pdbx_seq_one_letter_code
_entity_poly.pdbx_strand_id
1 'polypeptide(L)'
;RLGALQLLRNQSPESVVTSYPIDDKEITIGRDQSCSLRLYYPAVSALHAKITFVDRKAFLVIIGTNGVLLDDEPMFPAPANAHGPTTVPLQNNSVIEIHKKRFRFHLRSAFINTPTQMTPAGECRPLRLSMIATAQVFTPRPSHDPQENLRVLQTPLR
;
A
#
# COMPACT_ATOMS: atom_id res chain seq x y z
N ARG A 1 -1.05 -18.71 -4.26
CA ARG A 1 -2.06 -17.64 -4.38
C ARG A 1 -1.63 -16.36 -3.67
N LEU A 2 -1.32 -15.33 -4.43
CA LEU A 2 -0.95 -13.99 -3.96
C LEU A 2 -2.19 -13.14 -3.61
N GLY A 3 -3.26 -13.29 -4.39
CA GLY A 3 -4.44 -12.43 -4.28
C GLY A 3 -5.62 -12.89 -5.12
N ALA A 4 -6.54 -11.96 -5.38
CA ALA A 4 -7.65 -12.10 -6.32
C ALA A 4 -7.95 -10.75 -7.00
N LEU A 5 -8.36 -10.80 -8.27
CA LEU A 5 -8.95 -9.68 -9.01
C LEU A 5 -10.46 -9.91 -9.09
N GLN A 6 -11.23 -9.02 -8.48
CA GLN A 6 -12.68 -9.12 -8.42
C GLN A 6 -13.29 -8.20 -9.48
N LEU A 7 -14.03 -8.76 -10.43
CA LEU A 7 -14.81 -7.97 -11.37
C LEU A 7 -16.03 -7.41 -10.63
N LEU A 8 -16.18 -6.10 -10.64
CA LEU A 8 -17.30 -5.38 -10.03
C LEU A 8 -18.39 -5.12 -11.06
N ARG A 9 -19.65 -5.04 -10.60
CA ARG A 9 -20.77 -4.62 -11.45
C ARG A 9 -20.70 -3.11 -11.68
N ASN A 10 -20.90 -2.68 -12.93
CA ASN A 10 -20.77 -1.27 -13.31
C ASN A 10 -21.72 -0.33 -12.54
N GLN A 11 -22.98 -0.74 -12.32
CA GLN A 11 -23.99 0.07 -11.62
C GLN A 11 -23.89 -0.01 -10.09
N SER A 12 -23.17 -0.99 -9.54
CA SER A 12 -23.10 -1.24 -8.11
C SER A 12 -21.69 -1.73 -7.74
N PRO A 13 -20.77 -0.82 -7.36
CA PRO A 13 -19.36 -1.14 -7.16
C PRO A 13 -19.13 -2.13 -6.00
N GLU A 14 -20.07 -2.26 -5.08
CA GLU A 14 -20.01 -3.24 -3.98
C GLU A 14 -20.31 -4.67 -4.43
N SER A 15 -20.99 -4.85 -5.56
CA SER A 15 -21.39 -6.17 -6.04
C SER A 15 -20.28 -6.79 -6.88
N VAL A 16 -19.66 -7.83 -6.31
CA VAL A 16 -18.70 -8.67 -7.03
C VAL A 16 -19.44 -9.61 -7.97
N VAL A 17 -19.13 -9.53 -9.26
CA VAL A 17 -19.68 -10.40 -10.31
C VAL A 17 -18.92 -11.71 -10.35
N THR A 18 -17.59 -11.64 -10.35
CA THR A 18 -16.71 -12.80 -10.39
C THR A 18 -15.35 -12.47 -9.78
N SER A 19 -14.63 -13.51 -9.36
CA SER A 19 -13.33 -13.39 -8.71
C SER A 19 -12.31 -14.26 -9.45
N TYR A 20 -11.28 -13.63 -9.99
CA TYR A 20 -10.17 -14.27 -10.67
C TYR A 20 -9.00 -14.42 -9.70
N PRO A 21 -8.54 -15.64 -9.42
CA PRO A 21 -7.42 -15.82 -8.51
C PRO A 21 -6.10 -15.38 -9.13
N ILE A 22 -5.24 -14.76 -8.30
CA ILE A 22 -3.88 -14.37 -8.69
C ILE A 22 -2.92 -15.40 -8.11
N ASP A 23 -2.48 -16.31 -8.97
CA ASP A 23 -1.53 -17.36 -8.59
C ASP A 23 -0.12 -17.09 -9.13
N ASP A 24 -0.01 -16.37 -10.26
CA ASP A 24 1.25 -16.00 -10.90
C ASP A 24 1.81 -14.66 -10.41
N LYS A 25 3.13 -14.50 -10.57
CA LYS A 25 3.86 -13.24 -10.25
C LYS A 25 3.62 -12.12 -11.26
N GLU A 26 2.99 -12.44 -12.38
CA GLU A 26 2.63 -11.49 -13.42
C GLU A 26 1.24 -11.84 -13.94
N ILE A 27 0.38 -10.83 -14.06
CA ILE A 27 -0.94 -10.96 -14.67
C ILE A 27 -1.03 -9.94 -15.79
N THR A 28 -1.40 -10.41 -16.96
CA THR A 28 -1.61 -9.56 -18.14
C THR A 28 -3.08 -9.38 -18.42
N ILE A 29 -3.46 -8.14 -18.75
CA ILE A 29 -4.83 -7.74 -19.07
C ILE A 29 -4.79 -7.15 -20.49
N GLY A 30 -5.62 -7.66 -21.38
CA GLY A 30 -5.60 -7.22 -22.77
C GLY A 30 -6.62 -7.94 -23.65
N ARG A 31 -6.64 -7.58 -24.93
CA ARG A 31 -7.54 -8.19 -25.93
C ARG A 31 -7.04 -9.52 -26.46
N ASP A 32 -5.73 -9.75 -26.39
CA ASP A 32 -5.10 -10.94 -26.95
C ASP A 32 -5.45 -12.22 -26.15
N GLN A 33 -5.43 -13.37 -26.83
CA GLN A 33 -5.72 -14.67 -26.23
C GLN A 33 -4.62 -15.14 -25.26
N SER A 34 -3.40 -14.60 -25.40
CA SER A 34 -2.29 -14.90 -24.49
C SER A 34 -2.41 -14.22 -23.12
N CYS A 35 -3.32 -13.24 -22.96
CA CYS A 35 -3.48 -12.50 -21.71
C CYS A 35 -4.20 -13.33 -20.64
N SER A 36 -3.74 -13.23 -19.39
CA SER A 36 -4.38 -13.88 -18.24
C SER A 36 -5.84 -13.45 -18.07
N LEU A 37 -6.12 -12.15 -18.27
CA LEU A 37 -7.46 -11.59 -18.30
C LEU A 37 -7.75 -11.00 -19.69
N ARG A 38 -8.53 -11.75 -20.47
CA ARG A 38 -8.92 -11.36 -21.82
C ARG A 38 -10.17 -10.49 -21.85
N LEU A 39 -10.06 -9.34 -22.50
CA LEU A 39 -11.15 -8.38 -22.74
C LEU A 39 -11.45 -8.27 -24.24
N TYR A 40 -12.63 -8.69 -24.67
CA TYR A 40 -13.03 -8.74 -26.09
C TYR A 40 -13.43 -7.38 -26.70
N TYR A 41 -12.87 -6.28 -26.19
CA TYR A 41 -13.24 -4.93 -26.62
C TYR A 41 -12.19 -4.35 -27.57
N PRO A 42 -12.59 -3.74 -28.71
CA PRO A 42 -11.64 -3.20 -29.68
C PRO A 42 -10.85 -2.00 -29.14
N ALA A 43 -11.42 -1.24 -28.20
CA ALA A 43 -10.74 -0.16 -27.50
C ALA A 43 -9.69 -0.65 -26.47
N VAL A 44 -9.61 -1.96 -26.21
CA VAL A 44 -8.58 -2.55 -25.37
C VAL A 44 -7.44 -3.04 -26.26
N SER A 45 -6.23 -2.61 -25.93
CA SER A 45 -5.00 -2.98 -26.64
C SER A 45 -4.73 -4.48 -26.51
N ALA A 46 -3.93 -5.05 -27.42
CA ALA A 46 -3.58 -6.48 -27.39
C ALA A 46 -3.02 -6.87 -26.01
N LEU A 47 -2.06 -6.10 -25.51
CA LEU A 47 -1.59 -6.08 -24.14
C LEU A 47 -1.81 -4.65 -23.61
N HIS A 48 -2.71 -4.50 -22.64
CA HIS A 48 -3.22 -3.20 -22.23
C HIS A 48 -2.68 -2.76 -20.87
N ALA A 49 -2.70 -3.67 -19.90
CA ALA A 49 -2.14 -3.45 -18.59
C ALA A 49 -1.53 -4.74 -18.07
N LYS A 50 -0.59 -4.60 -17.14
CA LYS A 50 0.11 -5.73 -16.56
C LYS A 50 0.33 -5.47 -15.09
N ILE A 51 0.00 -6.43 -14.24
CA ILE A 51 0.23 -6.36 -12.81
C ILE A 51 1.45 -7.23 -12.50
N THR A 52 2.49 -6.64 -11.93
CA THR A 52 3.71 -7.33 -11.50
C THR A 52 3.83 -7.31 -9.99
N PHE A 53 4.36 -8.40 -9.43
CA PHE A 53 4.61 -8.51 -8.00
C PHE A 53 6.11 -8.49 -7.73
N VAL A 54 6.58 -7.49 -6.99
CA VAL A 54 8.00 -7.33 -6.60
C VAL A 54 8.04 -7.12 -5.09
N ASP A 55 8.82 -7.93 -4.37
CA ASP A 55 8.96 -7.86 -2.90
C ASP A 55 7.63 -7.83 -2.12
N ARG A 56 6.66 -8.63 -2.59
CA ARG A 56 5.28 -8.71 -2.07
C ARG A 56 4.44 -7.44 -2.27
N LYS A 57 4.94 -6.46 -3.02
CA LYS A 57 4.18 -5.28 -3.47
C LYS A 57 3.70 -5.52 -4.90
N ALA A 58 2.49 -5.04 -5.18
CA ALA A 58 1.93 -5.08 -6.53
C ALA A 58 2.17 -3.75 -7.23
N PHE A 59 2.49 -3.83 -8.52
CA PHE A 59 2.68 -2.68 -9.38
C PHE A 59 1.85 -2.87 -10.64
N LEU A 60 1.15 -1.82 -11.04
CA LEU A 60 0.40 -1.75 -12.28
C LEU A 60 1.27 -1.05 -13.35
N VAL A 61 1.60 -1.79 -14.40
CA VAL A 61 2.30 -1.30 -15.58
C VAL A 61 1.27 -1.01 -16.67
N ILE A 62 1.28 0.22 -17.18
CA ILE A 62 0.30 0.71 -18.16
C ILE A 62 0.97 0.80 -19.52
N ILE A 63 0.41 0.07 -20.49
CA ILE A 63 0.99 -0.10 -21.83
C ILE A 63 -0.01 0.31 -22.92
N GLY A 64 -1.31 0.13 -22.66
CA GLY A 64 -2.37 0.39 -23.61
C GLY A 64 -2.55 1.87 -23.94
N THR A 65 -2.82 2.17 -25.20
CA THR A 65 -2.93 3.53 -25.74
C THR A 65 -4.02 4.37 -25.10
N ASN A 66 -5.14 3.74 -24.71
CA ASN A 66 -6.28 4.43 -24.10
C ASN A 66 -6.11 4.65 -22.58
N GLY A 67 -4.98 4.21 -22.02
CA GLY A 67 -4.74 4.31 -20.59
C GLY A 67 -5.65 3.41 -19.75
N VAL A 68 -5.56 3.58 -18.45
CA VAL A 68 -6.30 2.83 -17.42
C VAL A 68 -6.76 3.82 -16.37
N LEU A 69 -7.96 3.67 -15.83
CA LEU A 69 -8.39 4.46 -14.68
C LEU A 69 -8.04 3.70 -13.40
N LEU A 70 -7.28 4.32 -12.51
CA LEU A 70 -6.95 3.78 -11.19
C LEU A 70 -7.67 4.63 -10.15
N ASP A 71 -8.59 4.04 -9.39
CA ASP A 71 -9.37 4.75 -8.36
C ASP A 71 -10.02 6.04 -8.90
N ASP A 72 -10.61 5.94 -10.11
CA ASP A 72 -11.23 7.02 -10.91
C ASP A 72 -10.24 8.10 -11.46
N GLU A 73 -8.93 7.92 -11.27
CA GLU A 73 -7.88 8.77 -11.85
C GLU A 73 -7.33 8.18 -13.16
N PRO A 74 -7.35 8.93 -14.29
CA PRO A 74 -6.85 8.43 -15.56
C PRO A 74 -5.31 8.40 -15.59
N MET A 75 -4.76 7.23 -15.89
CA MET A 75 -3.34 6.98 -16.01
C MET A 75 -3.00 6.55 -17.43
N PHE A 76 -1.97 7.16 -18.03
CA PHE A 76 -1.58 6.94 -19.42
C PHE A 76 -0.23 6.23 -19.52
N PRO A 77 0.01 5.48 -20.61
CA PRO A 77 1.31 4.87 -20.86
C PRO A 77 2.38 5.94 -21.05
N ALA A 78 3.63 5.58 -20.76
CA ALA A 78 4.76 6.48 -20.92
C ALA A 78 4.95 6.80 -22.42
N PRO A 79 5.38 8.03 -22.76
CA PRO A 79 5.70 8.38 -24.14
C PRO A 79 6.85 7.50 -24.65
N ALA A 80 6.90 7.27 -25.97
CA ALA A 80 7.89 6.37 -26.58
C ALA A 80 9.36 6.72 -26.30
N ASN A 81 9.64 7.98 -25.91
CA ASN A 81 10.98 8.46 -25.60
C ASN A 81 11.36 8.28 -24.12
N ALA A 82 10.47 7.75 -23.28
CA ALA A 82 10.76 7.52 -21.86
C ALA A 82 11.65 6.29 -21.66
N HIS A 83 12.46 6.31 -20.61
CA HIS A 83 13.37 5.20 -20.27
C HIS A 83 12.67 3.93 -19.77
N GLY A 84 11.34 3.92 -19.60
CA GLY A 84 10.59 2.77 -19.15
C GLY A 84 9.06 3.00 -19.17
N PRO A 85 8.27 1.94 -18.92
CA PRO A 85 6.81 2.05 -18.90
C PRO A 85 6.30 2.74 -17.63
N THR A 86 5.15 3.41 -17.73
CA THR A 86 4.46 3.98 -16.57
C THR A 86 4.08 2.86 -15.61
N THR A 87 4.66 2.90 -14.42
CA THR A 87 4.45 1.89 -13.37
C THR A 87 3.94 2.58 -12.12
N VAL A 88 2.78 2.15 -11.62
CA VAL A 88 2.10 2.74 -10.45
C VAL A 88 2.00 1.67 -9.35
N PRO A 89 2.33 1.98 -8.08
CA PRO A 89 2.13 1.03 -7.00
C PRO A 89 0.63 0.78 -6.77
N LEU A 90 0.23 -0.48 -6.71
CA LEU A 90 -1.15 -0.89 -6.54
C LEU A 90 -1.43 -1.20 -5.06
N GLN A 91 -2.35 -0.46 -4.45
CA GLN A 91 -2.75 -0.67 -3.07
C GLN A 91 -3.81 -1.77 -2.95
N ASN A 92 -3.96 -2.33 -1.75
CA ASN A 92 -5.01 -3.32 -1.52
C ASN A 92 -6.38 -2.65 -1.64
N ASN A 93 -7.30 -3.32 -2.33
CA ASN A 93 -8.64 -2.84 -2.68
C ASN A 93 -8.71 -1.70 -3.69
N SER A 94 -7.60 -1.28 -4.32
CA SER A 94 -7.64 -0.35 -5.45
C SER A 94 -8.48 -0.89 -6.60
N VAL A 95 -9.19 0.00 -7.26
CA VAL A 95 -10.09 -0.29 -8.38
C VAL A 95 -9.43 0.14 -9.68
N ILE A 96 -9.27 -0.83 -10.57
CA ILE A 96 -8.73 -0.64 -11.91
C ILE A 96 -9.91 -0.67 -12.89
N GLU A 97 -10.13 0.41 -13.62
CA GLU A 97 -11.15 0.48 -14.66
C GLU A 97 -10.52 0.48 -16.07
N ILE A 98 -10.92 -0.50 -16.88
CA ILE A 98 -10.53 -0.65 -18.29
C ILE A 98 -11.81 -0.80 -19.11
N HIS A 99 -12.10 0.13 -20.02
CA HIS A 99 -13.28 0.09 -20.89
C HIS A 99 -14.59 -0.19 -20.12
N LYS A 100 -14.87 0.60 -19.07
CA LYS A 100 -16.06 0.47 -18.21
C LYS A 100 -16.16 -0.87 -17.47
N LYS A 101 -15.05 -1.62 -17.35
CA LYS A 101 -14.95 -2.81 -16.51
C LYS A 101 -14.07 -2.49 -15.33
N ARG A 102 -14.65 -2.57 -14.13
CA ARG A 102 -14.02 -2.26 -12.86
C ARG A 102 -13.52 -3.55 -12.22
N PHE A 103 -12.25 -3.59 -11.88
CA PHE A 103 -11.58 -4.71 -11.22
C PHE A 103 -11.03 -4.24 -9.89
N ARG A 104 -11.55 -4.77 -8.80
CA ARG A 104 -10.98 -4.54 -7.47
C ARG A 104 -9.83 -5.51 -7.24
N PHE A 105 -8.65 -4.96 -7.00
CA PHE A 105 -7.48 -5.73 -6.64
C PHE A 105 -7.50 -6.09 -5.16
N HIS A 106 -7.35 -7.36 -4.82
CA HIS A 106 -7.30 -7.81 -3.44
C HIS A 106 -6.06 -8.68 -3.20
N LEU A 107 -5.14 -8.19 -2.38
CA LEU A 107 -3.95 -8.92 -1.94
C LEU A 107 -4.26 -9.68 -0.64
N ARG A 108 -3.83 -10.94 -0.54
CA ARG A 108 -3.99 -11.71 0.70
C ARG A 108 -3.08 -11.16 1.80
N SER A 109 -3.61 -11.08 3.01
CA SER A 109 -2.97 -10.48 4.19
C SER A 109 -1.55 -10.99 4.49
N ALA A 110 -1.22 -12.26 4.21
CA ALA A 110 0.13 -12.79 4.36
C ALA A 110 1.20 -12.10 3.49
N PHE A 111 0.79 -11.34 2.46
CA PHE A 111 1.65 -10.60 1.55
C PHE A 111 1.58 -9.08 1.75
N ILE A 112 0.78 -8.59 2.69
CA ILE A 112 0.69 -7.17 3.00
C ILE A 112 1.91 -6.79 3.88
N ASN A 113 2.97 -6.29 3.25
CA ASN A 113 4.14 -5.70 3.92
C ASN A 113 3.94 -4.20 4.27
N THR A 114 2.71 -3.69 4.25
CA THR A 114 2.42 -2.34 4.72
C THR A 114 2.47 -2.37 6.26
N PRO A 115 3.25 -1.51 6.94
CA PRO A 115 3.06 -1.30 8.36
C PRO A 115 1.64 -0.77 8.52
N THR A 116 0.72 -1.63 8.98
CA THR A 116 -0.58 -1.22 9.46
C THR A 116 -0.33 -0.12 10.48
N GLN A 117 -0.72 1.11 10.15
CA GLN A 117 -1.09 2.09 11.17
C GLN A 117 -2.27 1.47 11.90
N MET A 118 -1.97 0.70 12.94
CA MET A 118 -2.94 0.10 13.82
C MET A 118 -3.53 1.25 14.65
N THR A 119 -4.63 1.81 14.20
CA THR A 119 -5.61 2.41 15.10
C THR A 119 -6.65 1.34 15.40
N PRO A 120 -6.52 0.58 16.50
CA PRO A 120 -7.63 -0.25 16.97
C PRO A 120 -8.70 0.66 17.56
N ALA A 121 -9.76 0.90 16.78
CA ALA A 121 -11.05 1.27 17.34
C ALA A 121 -11.66 0.00 17.98
N GLY A 122 -11.23 -0.31 19.19
CA GLY A 122 -11.67 -1.47 19.96
C GLY A 122 -11.29 -1.28 21.41
N GLU A 123 -12.23 -0.73 22.18
CA GLU A 123 -12.27 -0.66 23.64
C GLU A 123 -10.92 -0.49 24.34
N CYS A 124 -10.49 0.77 24.47
CA CYS A 124 -9.46 1.17 25.44
C CYS A 124 -9.90 0.77 26.85
N ARG A 125 -9.55 -0.42 27.30
CA ARG A 125 -9.46 -0.71 28.74
C ARG A 125 -8.49 0.33 29.30
N PRO A 126 -8.88 1.17 30.28
CA PRO A 126 -7.95 2.12 30.85
C PRO A 126 -6.79 1.34 31.45
N LEU A 127 -5.58 1.64 30.98
CA LEU A 127 -4.35 1.13 31.57
C LEU A 127 -4.37 1.50 33.05
N ARG A 128 -4.47 0.50 33.92
CA ARG A 128 -4.42 0.68 35.37
C ARG A 128 -2.96 1.02 35.71
N LEU A 129 -2.63 2.32 35.70
CA LEU A 129 -1.32 2.89 36.05
C LEU A 129 -1.01 2.75 37.57
N SER A 130 -1.37 1.63 38.19
CA SER A 130 -0.91 1.32 39.53
C SER A 130 0.32 0.43 39.42
N MET A 131 1.49 1.05 39.44
CA MET A 131 2.80 0.51 39.90
C MET A 131 3.96 1.28 39.26
N ILE A 132 4.02 2.61 39.47
CA ILE A 132 5.29 3.32 39.38
C ILE A 132 5.48 3.97 40.74
N ALA A 133 6.37 3.37 41.55
CA ALA A 133 6.89 4.05 42.73
C ALA A 133 7.53 5.35 42.23
N THR A 134 7.03 6.49 42.72
CA THR A 134 7.50 7.82 42.35
C THR A 134 9.02 7.84 42.30
N ALA A 135 9.59 8.04 41.11
CA ALA A 135 11.01 8.30 40.98
C ALA A 135 11.31 9.59 41.74
N GLN A 136 11.94 9.48 42.92
CA GLN A 136 12.50 10.63 43.61
C GLN A 136 13.69 11.13 42.77
N VAL A 137 13.43 12.10 41.92
CA VAL A 137 14.47 12.84 41.22
C VAL A 137 15.17 13.71 42.26
N PHE A 138 16.33 13.25 42.71
CA PHE A 138 17.19 13.99 43.62
C PHE A 138 17.79 15.18 42.87
N THR A 139 17.11 16.33 42.90
CA THR A 139 17.72 17.60 42.53
C THR A 139 18.37 18.19 43.79
N PRO A 140 19.71 18.08 43.98
CA PRO A 140 20.34 18.77 45.09
C PRO A 140 20.06 20.27 44.95
N ARG A 141 19.67 20.92 46.05
CA ARG A 141 19.54 22.39 46.06
C ARG A 141 20.90 23.00 45.72
N PRO A 142 20.98 24.02 44.84
CA PRO A 142 22.23 24.73 44.62
C PRO A 142 22.73 25.29 45.96
N SER A 143 23.96 24.96 46.35
CA SER A 143 24.57 25.57 47.53
C SER A 143 24.85 27.05 47.23
N HIS A 144 24.84 27.89 48.27
CA HIS A 144 25.12 29.32 48.14
C HIS A 144 26.58 29.58 47.69
N ASP A 145 27.48 28.63 47.92
CA ASP A 145 28.89 28.76 47.55
C ASP A 145 29.15 28.15 46.16
N PRO A 146 29.49 28.97 45.14
CA PRO A 146 29.53 28.53 43.74
C PRO A 146 30.63 27.51 43.43
N GLN A 147 31.69 27.42 44.25
CA GLN A 147 32.80 26.48 44.00
C GLN A 147 32.40 25.01 44.23
N GLU A 148 31.47 24.73 45.13
CA GLU A 148 30.98 23.36 45.41
C GLU A 148 30.13 22.81 44.25
N ASN A 149 29.33 23.66 43.60
CA ASN A 149 28.52 23.27 42.43
C ASN A 149 29.39 22.87 41.23
N LEU A 150 30.56 23.51 41.06
CA LEU A 150 31.49 23.19 39.97
C LEU A 150 32.16 21.82 40.13
N ARG A 151 32.34 21.33 41.36
CA ARG A 151 32.84 19.96 41.61
C ARG A 151 31.83 18.89 41.20
N VAL A 152 30.54 19.13 41.45
CA VAL A 152 29.45 18.20 41.10
C VAL A 152 29.29 18.07 39.58
N LEU A 153 29.56 19.14 38.83
CA LEU A 153 29.44 19.16 37.36
C LEU A 153 30.65 18.56 36.62
N GLN A 154 31.74 18.23 37.31
CA GLN A 154 32.99 17.74 36.70
C GLN A 154 33.16 16.22 36.76
N THR A 155 32.13 15.44 37.09
CA THR A 155 32.24 13.99 36.95
C THR A 155 32.35 13.62 35.47
N PRO A 156 33.42 12.92 35.04
CA PRO A 156 33.61 12.61 33.64
C PRO A 156 32.61 11.53 33.22
N LEU A 157 31.97 11.76 32.08
CA LEU A 157 31.27 10.72 31.31
C LEU A 157 32.22 9.55 31.11
N ARG A 158 31.88 8.38 31.67
CA ARG A 158 32.48 7.09 31.33
C ARG A 158 31.47 6.24 30.59
#